data_AF-A0A2A3YLN6-F1
#
_entry.id   AF-A0A2A3YLN6-F1
#
_cell.length_a   1.000
_cell.length_b   1.000
_cell.length_c   1.000
_cell.angle_alpha   90.00
_cell.angle_beta   90.00
_cell.angle_gamma   90.00
#
_symmetry.space_group_name_H-M   'P 1'
#
loop_
_entity.id
_entity.type
_entity.pdbx_description
1 polymer ?
#
loop_
_entity_poly.entity_id
_entity_poly.type
_entity_poly.pdbx_seq_one_letter_code
_entity_poly.pdbx_strand_id
1 'polypeptide(L)'
;MIGGLLVHLVIVRTPAQKLVDKATLNSIAGVALDFLVVSAVASLSLPVLLENWQALVVTLVVMAVLSVAIFYWIGPRIFGKDWVENSIVNFGAMTGVVSIGLVLLRAADPHFKTGAFRGFALRAPFASPLVGGGLITAMFPIAVANWGNLGVGIGCVVLCLLLLGLAKVTGIWKSPATRDADRQRSGAVG
;
A
#
# COMPACT_ATOMS: atom_id res chain seq x y z
N MET A 1 -1.66 0.48 13.71
CA MET A 1 -1.32 1.91 13.94
C MET A 1 -1.99 2.51 15.17
N ILE A 2 -3.29 2.29 15.40
CA ILE A 2 -4.00 2.86 16.58
C ILE A 2 -3.35 2.41 17.90
N GLY A 3 -3.01 1.11 18.05
CA GLY A 3 -2.32 0.61 19.25
C GLY A 3 -0.97 1.29 19.50
N GLY A 4 -0.13 1.44 18.47
CA GLY A 4 1.15 2.14 18.59
C GLY A 4 1.00 3.63 18.92
N LEU A 5 -0.01 4.31 18.36
CA LEU A 5 -0.32 5.71 18.67
C LEU A 5 -0.79 5.87 20.13
N LEU A 6 -1.67 4.98 20.60
CA LEU A 6 -2.13 4.97 21.99
C LEU A 6 -0.98 4.74 22.95
N VAL A 7 -0.13 3.75 22.69
CA VAL A 7 1.08 3.48 23.48
C VAL A 7 2.01 4.70 23.47
N HIS A 8 2.21 5.33 22.32
CA HIS A 8 3.02 6.54 22.22
C HIS A 8 2.44 7.71 23.04
N LEU A 9 1.12 7.94 22.97
CA LEU A 9 0.45 8.98 23.75
C LEU A 9 0.57 8.76 25.26
N VAL A 10 0.51 7.50 25.72
CA VAL A 10 0.69 7.14 27.14
C VAL A 10 2.15 7.34 27.58
N ILE A 11 3.11 6.92 26.75
CA ILE A 11 4.55 7.03 27.03
C ILE A 11 5.01 8.49 27.09
N VAL A 12 4.53 9.34 26.18
CA VAL A 12 4.89 10.77 26.17
C VAL A 12 4.37 11.51 27.41
N ARG A 13 3.32 10.99 28.07
CA ARG A 13 2.80 11.53 29.33
C ARG A 13 3.49 11.00 30.59
N THR A 14 4.41 10.06 30.45
CA THR A 14 5.13 9.44 31.58
C THR A 14 6.63 9.72 31.52
N PRO A 15 7.35 9.69 32.66
CA PRO A 15 8.82 9.84 32.68
C PRO A 15 9.55 8.72 31.92
N ALA A 16 8.83 7.64 31.57
CA ALA A 16 9.28 6.52 30.75
C ALA A 16 9.74 6.94 29.34
N GLN A 17 9.36 8.11 28.83
CA GLN A 17 9.84 8.60 27.53
C GLN A 17 11.37 8.61 27.41
N LYS A 18 12.11 8.85 28.52
CA LYS A 18 13.58 8.86 28.52
C LYS A 18 14.21 7.46 28.41
N LEU A 19 13.43 6.42 28.70
CA LEU A 19 13.86 5.02 28.64
C LEU A 19 13.54 4.36 27.29
N VAL A 20 12.79 5.03 26.42
CA VAL A 20 12.37 4.47 25.13
C VAL A 20 13.34 4.89 24.03
N ASP A 21 14.14 3.94 23.57
CA ASP A 21 15.04 4.11 22.43
C ASP A 21 14.54 3.36 21.18
N LYS A 22 14.91 3.87 20.00
CA LYS A 22 14.48 3.28 18.72
C LYS A 22 15.07 1.89 18.46
N ALA A 23 16.27 1.60 18.97
CA ALA A 23 16.92 0.33 18.70
C ALA A 23 16.19 -0.81 19.41
N THR A 24 15.87 -0.63 20.70
CA THR A 24 15.08 -1.58 21.48
C THR A 24 13.69 -1.78 20.88
N LEU A 25 13.01 -0.69 20.48
CA LEU A 25 11.71 -0.81 19.81
C LEU A 25 11.78 -1.60 18.49
N ASN A 26 12.82 -1.39 17.69
CA ASN A 26 13.02 -2.15 16.45
C ASN A 26 13.31 -3.62 16.73
N SER A 27 14.11 -3.94 17.75
CA SER A 27 14.37 -5.32 18.17
C SER A 27 13.09 -6.04 18.64
N ILE A 28 12.28 -5.38 19.47
CA ILE A 28 10.98 -5.92 19.92
C ILE A 28 10.05 -6.13 18.73
N ALA A 29 9.98 -5.16 17.80
CA ALA A 29 9.18 -5.29 16.59
C ALA A 29 9.64 -6.45 15.70
N GLY A 30 10.95 -6.68 15.61
CA GLY A 30 11.54 -7.83 14.92
C GLY A 30 11.09 -9.16 15.54
N VAL A 31 11.26 -9.32 16.85
CA VAL A 31 10.82 -10.54 17.57
C VAL A 31 9.31 -10.77 17.42
N ALA A 32 8.51 -9.71 17.53
CA ALA A 32 7.06 -9.80 17.33
C ALA A 32 6.69 -10.21 15.90
N LEU A 33 7.44 -9.74 14.90
CA LEU A 33 7.27 -10.15 13.50
C LEU A 33 7.62 -11.64 13.32
N ASP A 34 8.69 -12.12 13.94
CA ASP A 34 9.05 -13.55 13.89
C ASP A 34 7.95 -14.42 14.49
N PHE A 35 7.41 -14.05 15.66
CA PHE A 35 6.26 -14.74 16.25
C PHE A 35 5.02 -14.71 15.35
N LEU A 36 4.73 -13.57 14.71
CA LEU A 36 3.63 -13.44 13.77
C LEU A 36 3.81 -14.37 12.58
N VAL A 37 5.00 -14.42 11.99
CA VAL A 37 5.31 -15.29 10.84
C VAL A 37 5.18 -16.76 11.25
N VAL A 38 5.79 -17.15 12.37
CA VAL A 38 5.72 -18.53 12.88
C VAL A 38 4.28 -18.94 13.17
N SER A 39 3.50 -18.07 13.84
CA SER A 39 2.09 -18.33 14.14
C SER A 39 1.23 -18.46 12.88
N ALA A 40 1.48 -17.62 11.86
CA ALA A 40 0.76 -17.65 10.59
C ALA A 40 1.04 -18.95 9.82
N VAL A 41 2.31 -19.36 9.75
CA VAL A 41 2.71 -20.63 9.12
C VAL A 41 2.15 -21.82 9.91
N ALA A 42 2.20 -21.78 11.24
CA ALA A 42 1.69 -22.86 12.08
C ALA A 42 0.16 -23.02 12.01
N SER A 43 -0.57 -21.93 11.74
CA SER A 43 -2.03 -21.94 11.61
C SER A 43 -2.50 -22.41 10.22
N LEU A 44 -1.58 -22.58 9.26
CA LEU A 44 -1.91 -23.02 7.91
C LEU A 44 -2.14 -24.54 7.88
N SER A 45 -3.28 -24.98 7.35
CA SER A 45 -3.55 -26.41 7.15
C SER A 45 -2.86 -26.92 5.86
N LEU A 46 -1.80 -27.71 6.03
CA LEU A 46 -1.08 -28.33 4.91
C LEU A 46 -1.98 -29.13 3.94
N PRO A 47 -2.99 -29.90 4.40
CA PRO A 47 -3.87 -30.62 3.48
C PRO A 47 -4.65 -29.69 2.55
N VAL A 48 -5.20 -28.58 3.07
CA VAL A 48 -5.96 -27.60 2.27
C VAL A 48 -5.04 -26.90 1.27
N LEU A 49 -3.80 -26.61 1.69
CA LEU A 49 -2.77 -26.03 0.82
C LEU A 49 -2.48 -26.97 -0.37
N LEU A 50 -2.24 -28.25 -0.11
CA LEU A 50 -1.90 -29.23 -1.14
C LEU A 50 -3.08 -29.56 -2.06
N GLU A 51 -4.31 -29.48 -1.56
CA GLU A 51 -5.50 -29.69 -2.38
C GLU A 51 -5.76 -28.48 -3.31
N ASN A 52 -5.42 -27.27 -2.87
CA ASN A 52 -5.70 -26.01 -3.58
C ASN A 52 -4.44 -25.32 -4.14
N TRP A 53 -3.29 -26.00 -4.18
CA TRP A 53 -2.00 -25.40 -4.53
C TRP A 53 -2.04 -24.69 -5.89
N GLN A 54 -2.75 -25.27 -6.87
CA GLN A 54 -2.90 -24.69 -8.21
C GLN A 54 -3.65 -23.36 -8.15
N ALA A 55 -4.77 -23.28 -7.42
CA ALA A 55 -5.54 -22.05 -7.27
C ALA A 55 -4.73 -20.96 -6.52
N LEU A 56 -3.94 -21.37 -5.53
CA LEU A 56 -3.08 -20.47 -4.76
C LEU A 56 -1.93 -19.91 -5.60
N VAL A 57 -1.28 -20.75 -6.41
CA VAL A 57 -0.21 -20.29 -7.31
C VAL A 57 -0.76 -19.36 -8.39
N VAL A 58 -1.91 -19.71 -8.98
CA VAL A 58 -2.55 -18.85 -9.99
C VAL A 58 -2.92 -17.49 -9.38
N THR A 59 -3.55 -17.46 -8.21
CA THR A 59 -3.91 -16.20 -7.54
C THR A 59 -2.67 -15.38 -7.16
N LEU A 60 -1.61 -16.01 -6.68
CA LEU A 60 -0.33 -15.35 -6.39
C LEU A 60 0.26 -14.69 -7.64
N VAL A 61 0.38 -15.43 -8.74
CA VAL A 61 0.96 -14.92 -9.99
C VAL A 61 0.10 -13.81 -10.58
N VAL A 62 -1.23 -13.98 -10.61
CA VAL A 62 -2.15 -12.95 -11.09
C VAL A 62 -2.01 -11.68 -10.27
N MET A 63 -1.96 -11.76 -8.94
CA MET A 63 -1.82 -10.58 -8.08
C MET A 63 -0.44 -9.93 -8.22
N ALA A 64 0.63 -10.71 -8.39
CA ALA A 64 1.97 -10.19 -8.64
C ALA A 64 2.02 -9.42 -9.96
N VAL A 65 1.50 -10.00 -11.04
CA VAL A 65 1.42 -9.37 -12.37
C VAL A 65 0.56 -8.12 -12.32
N LEU A 66 -0.61 -8.17 -11.67
CA LEU A 66 -1.48 -7.01 -11.50
C LEU A 66 -0.81 -5.89 -10.71
N SER A 67 -0.07 -6.22 -9.66
CA SER A 67 0.66 -5.22 -8.85
C SER A 67 1.71 -4.47 -9.69
N VAL A 68 2.48 -5.21 -10.50
CA VAL A 68 3.46 -4.62 -11.42
C VAL A 68 2.78 -3.85 -12.54
N ALA A 69 1.69 -4.39 -13.10
CA ALA A 69 0.92 -3.72 -14.15
C ALA A 69 0.32 -2.40 -13.64
N ILE A 70 -0.22 -2.35 -12.42
CA ILE A 70 -0.74 -1.15 -11.79
C ILE A 70 0.37 -0.12 -11.62
N PHE A 71 1.54 -0.53 -11.15
CA PHE A 71 2.69 0.37 -11.01
C PHE A 71 3.08 1.03 -12.35
N TYR A 72 3.22 0.26 -13.43
CA TYR A 72 3.61 0.79 -14.74
C TYR A 72 2.48 1.49 -15.50
N TRP A 73 1.23 1.08 -15.33
CA TRP A 73 0.12 1.55 -16.14
C TRP A 73 -0.71 2.63 -15.45
N ILE A 74 -0.99 2.48 -14.15
CA ILE A 74 -1.80 3.44 -13.39
C ILE A 74 -0.91 4.54 -12.80
N GLY A 75 0.27 4.18 -12.29
CA GLY A 75 1.25 5.10 -11.72
C GLY A 75 1.49 6.38 -12.54
N PRO A 76 1.90 6.28 -13.82
CA PRO A 76 2.16 7.47 -14.65
C PRO A 76 0.91 8.29 -14.98
N ARG A 77 -0.29 7.69 -14.90
CA ARG A 77 -1.56 8.36 -15.24
C ARG A 77 -2.18 9.13 -14.09
N ILE A 78 -1.93 8.71 -12.85
CA ILE A 78 -2.50 9.35 -11.66
C ILE A 78 -1.55 10.43 -11.11
N PHE A 79 -0.26 10.14 -10.99
CA PHE A 79 0.64 11.01 -10.22
C PHE A 79 1.26 12.14 -11.05
N GLY A 80 1.24 12.06 -12.38
CA GLY A 80 1.78 13.13 -13.22
C GLY A 80 3.26 13.40 -12.90
N LYS A 81 3.58 14.49 -12.20
CA LYS A 81 4.94 14.87 -11.79
C LYS A 81 5.53 13.85 -10.80
N ASP A 82 6.81 13.50 -10.95
CA ASP A 82 7.55 12.58 -10.07
C ASP A 82 6.76 11.27 -9.84
N TRP A 83 6.23 10.70 -10.93
CA TRP A 83 5.29 9.58 -10.87
C TRP A 83 5.96 8.29 -10.39
N VAL A 84 7.26 8.11 -10.66
CA VAL A 84 8.01 6.93 -10.23
C VAL A 84 8.15 6.97 -8.72
N GLU A 85 8.55 8.12 -8.18
CA GLU A 85 8.74 8.37 -6.75
C GLU A 85 7.42 8.21 -5.99
N ASN A 86 6.32 8.75 -6.53
CA ASN A 86 5.00 8.54 -5.96
C ASN A 86 4.50 7.11 -6.08
N SER A 87 4.76 6.42 -7.20
CA SER A 87 4.23 5.07 -7.42
C SER A 87 5.05 4.01 -6.68
N ILE A 88 6.36 4.20 -6.51
CA ILE A 88 7.27 3.19 -5.95
C ILE A 88 7.07 3.03 -4.44
N VAL A 89 6.81 4.14 -3.74
CA VAL A 89 6.45 4.12 -2.32
C VAL A 89 5.12 3.41 -2.10
N ASN A 90 4.16 3.62 -3.00
CA ASN A 90 2.86 2.95 -2.97
C ASN A 90 2.99 1.46 -3.27
N PHE A 91 3.76 1.10 -4.29
CA PHE A 91 4.02 -0.27 -4.67
C PHE A 91 4.64 -1.06 -3.50
N GLY A 92 5.76 -0.58 -2.94
CA GLY A 92 6.41 -1.26 -1.81
C GLY A 92 5.55 -1.32 -0.54
N ALA A 93 4.72 -0.31 -0.29
CA ALA A 93 3.80 -0.31 0.85
C ALA A 93 2.62 -1.26 0.68
N MET A 94 2.16 -1.53 -0.55
CA MET A 94 1.03 -2.43 -0.84
C MET A 94 1.47 -3.88 -1.00
N THR A 95 2.66 -4.14 -1.55
CA THR A 95 3.20 -5.50 -1.72
C THR A 95 3.95 -6.02 -0.51
N GLY A 96 4.28 -5.15 0.44
CA GLY A 96 5.01 -5.51 1.65
C GLY A 96 4.53 -4.67 2.82
N VAL A 97 5.43 -3.88 3.39
CA VAL A 97 5.12 -2.97 4.49
C VAL A 97 5.51 -1.55 4.14
N VAL A 98 4.91 -0.58 4.81
CA VAL A 98 5.19 0.85 4.62
C VAL A 98 6.70 1.15 4.70
N SER A 99 7.43 0.46 5.59
CA SER A 99 8.89 0.60 5.71
C SER A 99 9.63 0.23 4.43
N ILE A 100 9.23 -0.84 3.73
CA ILE A 100 9.82 -1.24 2.44
C ILE A 100 9.51 -0.18 1.39
N GLY A 101 8.28 0.33 1.35
CA GLY A 101 7.91 1.45 0.48
C GLY A 101 8.80 2.69 0.70
N LEU A 102 9.08 3.04 1.95
CA LEU A 102 9.97 4.17 2.27
C LEU A 102 11.43 3.91 1.93
N VAL A 103 11.91 2.67 2.04
CA VAL A 103 13.26 2.29 1.60
C VAL A 103 13.38 2.42 0.08
N LEU A 104 12.40 1.94 -0.67
CA LEU A 104 12.35 2.11 -2.13
C LEU A 104 12.26 3.59 -2.52
N LEU A 105 11.48 4.38 -1.78
CA LEU A 105 11.40 5.82 -2.01
C LEU A 105 12.75 6.49 -1.76
N ARG A 106 13.51 6.11 -0.72
CA ARG A 106 14.86 6.64 -0.50
C ARG A 106 15.84 6.22 -1.59
N ALA A 107 15.65 5.07 -2.22
CA ALA A 107 16.47 4.67 -3.36
C ALA A 107 16.16 5.53 -4.61
N ALA A 108 14.90 5.89 -4.83
CA ALA A 108 14.47 6.72 -5.96
C ALA A 108 14.67 8.24 -5.72
N ASP A 109 14.43 8.71 -4.49
CA ASP A 109 14.57 10.10 -4.03
C ASP A 109 15.27 10.14 -2.66
N PRO A 110 16.62 10.03 -2.64
CA PRO A 110 17.41 9.99 -1.40
C PRO A 110 17.28 11.26 -0.55
N HIS A 111 17.00 12.39 -1.18
CA HIS A 111 16.95 13.70 -0.53
C HIS A 111 15.52 14.18 -0.25
N PHE A 112 14.50 13.37 -0.54
CA PHE A 112 13.08 13.72 -0.42
C PHE A 112 12.75 15.07 -1.05
N LYS A 113 13.33 15.34 -2.23
CA LYS A 113 13.10 16.59 -2.98
C LYS A 113 11.73 16.60 -3.64
N THR A 114 11.17 15.43 -3.92
CA THR A 114 9.85 15.28 -4.53
C THR A 114 8.73 15.38 -3.49
N GLY A 115 7.53 15.76 -3.93
CA GLY A 115 6.35 15.81 -3.07
C GLY A 115 5.84 14.43 -2.60
N ALA A 116 6.44 13.34 -3.09
CA ALA A 116 5.97 11.97 -2.90
C ALA A 116 5.94 11.54 -1.42
N PHE A 117 6.99 11.87 -0.66
CA PHE A 117 7.04 11.54 0.77
C PHE A 117 5.94 12.26 1.56
N ARG A 118 5.75 13.57 1.33
CA ARG A 118 4.72 14.36 2.03
C ARG A 118 3.32 13.89 1.67
N GLY A 119 3.04 13.68 0.38
CA GLY A 119 1.75 13.19 -0.08
C GLY A 119 1.41 11.81 0.49
N PHE A 120 2.40 10.90 0.54
CA PHE A 120 2.25 9.59 1.15
C PHE A 120 2.03 9.68 2.66
N ALA A 121 2.83 10.46 3.38
CA ALA A 121 2.76 10.59 4.83
C ALA A 121 1.43 11.22 5.30
N LEU A 122 0.87 12.16 4.53
CA LEU A 122 -0.41 12.78 4.85
C LEU A 122 -1.59 11.81 4.68
N ARG A 123 -1.57 10.96 3.64
CA ARG A 123 -2.67 10.01 3.38
C ARG A 123 -2.58 8.73 4.22
N ALA A 124 -1.37 8.27 4.57
CA ALA A 124 -1.16 6.97 5.17
C ALA A 124 -1.93 6.76 6.50
N PRO A 125 -1.96 7.72 7.45
CA PRO A 125 -2.69 7.56 8.70
C PRO A 125 -4.20 7.36 8.53
N PHE A 126 -4.79 7.96 7.48
CA PHE A 126 -6.23 7.84 7.21
C PHE A 126 -6.54 6.56 6.43
N ALA A 127 -5.68 6.17 5.49
CA ALA A 127 -5.90 4.98 4.66
C ALA A 127 -5.60 3.68 5.41
N SER A 128 -4.58 3.66 6.28
CA SER A 128 -4.11 2.41 6.93
C SER A 128 -5.16 1.75 7.84
N PRO A 129 -5.92 2.44 8.70
CA PRO A 129 -6.95 1.81 9.55
C PRO A 129 -8.19 1.35 8.79
N LEU A 130 -8.42 1.84 7.57
CA LEU A 130 -9.58 1.47 6.76
C LEU A 130 -9.23 0.34 5.80
N VAL A 131 -8.17 0.51 5.01
CA VAL A 131 -7.84 -0.33 3.85
C VAL A 131 -6.64 -1.25 4.10
N GLY A 132 -5.68 -0.84 4.94
CA GLY A 132 -4.42 -1.55 5.15
C GLY A 132 -4.50 -2.71 6.16
N GLY A 133 -5.58 -3.48 6.17
CA GLY A 133 -5.82 -4.57 7.14
C GLY A 133 -6.76 -4.19 8.30
N GLY A 134 -7.54 -3.12 8.13
CA GLY A 134 -8.52 -2.67 9.12
C GLY A 134 -9.95 -3.03 8.75
N LEU A 135 -10.90 -2.12 9.00
CA LEU A 135 -12.34 -2.36 8.88
C LEU A 135 -12.76 -2.95 7.53
N ILE A 136 -12.32 -2.38 6.40
CA ILE A 136 -12.77 -2.82 5.09
C ILE A 136 -12.24 -4.22 4.79
N THR A 137 -10.95 -4.46 5.04
CA THR A 137 -10.30 -5.77 4.84
C THR A 137 -10.94 -6.87 5.70
N ALA A 138 -11.25 -6.57 6.97
CA ALA A 138 -11.89 -7.51 7.89
C ALA A 138 -13.35 -7.84 7.51
N MET A 139 -14.03 -6.95 6.79
CA MET A 139 -15.39 -7.19 6.32
C MET A 139 -15.46 -8.12 5.10
N PHE A 140 -14.36 -8.35 4.37
CA PHE A 140 -14.39 -9.19 3.16
C PHE A 140 -14.84 -10.63 3.40
N PRO A 141 -14.31 -11.38 4.39
CA PRO A 141 -14.77 -12.74 4.65
C PRO A 141 -16.27 -12.79 5.01
N ILE A 142 -16.76 -11.79 5.75
CA ILE A 142 -18.18 -11.67 6.13
C ILE A 142 -19.03 -11.37 4.89
N ALA A 143 -18.58 -10.49 4.01
CA ALA A 143 -19.26 -10.19 2.76
C ALA A 143 -19.33 -11.44 1.86
N VAL A 144 -18.23 -12.20 1.76
CA VAL A 144 -18.17 -13.44 0.97
C VAL A 144 -19.10 -14.51 1.55
N ALA A 145 -19.19 -14.61 2.88
CA ALA A 145 -20.09 -15.55 3.54
C ALA A 145 -21.57 -15.25 3.28
N ASN A 146 -21.95 -13.97 3.14
CA ASN A 146 -23.35 -13.57 2.92
C ASN A 146 -23.75 -13.52 1.44
N TRP A 147 -22.90 -12.99 0.57
CA TRP A 147 -23.23 -12.70 -0.84
C TRP A 147 -22.54 -13.64 -1.83
N GLY A 148 -21.73 -14.58 -1.34
CA GLY A 148 -20.95 -15.49 -2.15
C GLY A 148 -19.73 -14.85 -2.80
N ASN A 149 -18.76 -15.68 -3.19
CA ASN A 149 -17.49 -15.23 -3.76
C ASN A 149 -17.68 -14.45 -5.09
N LEU A 150 -18.59 -14.92 -5.95
CA LEU A 150 -18.87 -14.27 -7.24
C LEU A 150 -19.53 -12.90 -7.07
N GLY A 151 -20.48 -12.76 -6.14
CA GLY A 151 -21.18 -11.50 -5.88
C GLY A 151 -20.23 -10.41 -5.36
N VAL A 152 -19.39 -10.76 -4.39
CA VAL A 152 -18.36 -9.85 -3.86
C VAL A 152 -17.31 -9.54 -4.92
N GLY A 153 -16.85 -10.54 -5.67
CA GLY A 153 -15.87 -10.35 -6.75
C GLY A 153 -16.35 -9.38 -7.82
N ILE A 154 -17.57 -9.56 -8.33
CA ILE A 154 -18.18 -8.63 -9.30
C ILE A 154 -18.36 -7.24 -8.68
N GLY A 155 -18.83 -7.16 -7.43
CA GLY A 155 -18.98 -5.90 -6.71
C GLY A 155 -17.66 -5.12 -6.62
N CYS A 156 -16.55 -5.79 -6.31
CA CYS A 156 -15.23 -5.18 -6.27
C CYS A 156 -14.75 -4.72 -7.65
N VAL A 157 -14.95 -5.52 -8.69
CA VAL A 157 -14.58 -5.14 -10.06
C VAL A 157 -15.39 -3.92 -10.53
N VAL A 158 -16.70 -3.91 -10.27
CA VAL A 158 -17.58 -2.77 -10.58
C VAL A 158 -17.13 -1.54 -9.82
N LEU A 159 -16.83 -1.65 -8.53
CA LEU A 159 -16.32 -0.53 -7.74
C LEU A 159 -14.98 -0.01 -8.28
N CYS A 160 -14.05 -0.89 -8.65
CA CYS A 160 -12.80 -0.50 -9.30
C CYS A 160 -13.05 0.25 -10.61
N LEU A 161 -13.95 -0.25 -11.47
CA LEU A 161 -14.28 0.41 -12.74
C LEU A 161 -14.96 1.77 -12.52
N LEU A 162 -15.83 1.89 -11.52
CA LEU A 162 -16.44 3.17 -11.13
C LEU A 162 -15.39 4.17 -10.65
N LEU A 163 -14.44 3.73 -9.81
CA LEU A 163 -13.34 4.59 -9.35
C LEU A 163 -12.43 5.03 -10.50
N LEU A 164 -12.14 4.14 -11.46
CA LEU A 164 -11.39 4.48 -12.67
C LEU A 164 -12.19 5.44 -13.58
N GLY A 165 -13.50 5.26 -13.68
CA GLY A 165 -14.41 6.15 -14.39
C GLY A 165 -14.47 7.54 -13.76
N LEU A 166 -14.61 7.63 -12.44
CA LEU A 166 -14.54 8.88 -11.67
C LEU A 166 -13.16 9.53 -11.82
N ALA A 167 -12.07 8.76 -11.82
CA ALA A 167 -10.72 9.28 -12.05
C ALA A 167 -10.56 9.89 -13.47
N LYS A 168 -11.27 9.34 -14.47
CA LYS A 168 -11.36 9.94 -15.81
C LYS A 168 -12.19 11.21 -15.82
N VAL A 169 -13.36 11.22 -15.17
CA VAL A 169 -14.29 12.37 -15.15
C VAL A 169 -13.72 13.55 -14.36
N THR A 170 -13.00 13.29 -13.27
CA THR A 170 -12.35 14.32 -12.43
C THR A 170 -11.09 14.91 -13.06
N GLY A 171 -10.69 14.47 -14.26
CA GLY A 171 -9.55 15.02 -14.99
C GLY A 171 -8.18 14.71 -14.36
N ILE A 172 -8.13 13.82 -13.37
CA ILE A 172 -6.90 13.29 -12.76
C ILE A 172 -6.19 12.34 -13.74
N TRP A 173 -6.95 11.68 -14.61
CA TRP A 173 -6.44 10.83 -15.69
C TRP A 173 -5.88 11.65 -16.86
N LYS A 174 -4.67 12.20 -16.71
CA LYS A 174 -3.96 12.87 -17.81
C LYS A 174 -3.02 11.89 -18.52
N SER A 175 -3.11 11.83 -19.84
CA SER A 175 -2.27 10.96 -20.68
C SER A 175 -0.83 11.50 -20.73
N PRO A 176 0.21 10.64 -20.77
CA PRO A 176 1.62 11.07 -20.81
C PRO A 176 1.97 12.01 -21.99
N ALA A 177 1.18 12.03 -23.06
CA ALA A 177 1.44 12.78 -24.30
C ALA A 177 1.29 14.31 -24.17
N THR A 178 0.48 14.83 -23.25
CA THR A 178 0.40 16.28 -22.99
C THR A 178 1.64 16.85 -22.28
N ARG A 179 2.61 15.99 -21.95
CA ARG A 179 3.71 16.28 -21.03
C ARG A 179 5.00 16.72 -21.73
N ASP A 180 5.27 16.22 -22.94
CA ASP A 180 6.41 16.70 -23.74
C ASP A 180 6.18 18.13 -24.25
N ALA A 181 4.93 18.49 -24.52
CA ALA A 181 4.54 19.84 -24.92
C ALA A 181 4.75 20.90 -23.80
N ASP A 182 4.48 20.55 -22.54
CA ASP A 182 4.69 21.47 -21.39
C ASP A 182 6.17 21.54 -20.97
N ARG A 183 6.92 20.43 -21.08
CA ARG A 183 8.37 20.42 -20.81
C ARG A 183 9.14 21.24 -21.85
N GLN A 184 8.77 21.15 -23.14
CA GLN A 184 9.35 21.99 -24.20
C GLN A 184 8.99 23.47 -24.05
N ARG A 185 7.78 23.81 -23.59
CA ARG A 185 7.38 25.20 -23.32
C ARG A 185 8.10 25.82 -22.12
N SER A 186 8.30 25.06 -21.04
CA SER A 186 8.99 25.56 -19.84
C SER A 186 10.52 25.58 -19.97
N GLY A 187 11.10 24.82 -20.92
CA GLY A 187 12.53 24.84 -21.23
C GLY A 187 12.95 25.88 -22.26
N ALA A 188 12.00 26.56 -22.93
CA ALA A 188 12.28 27.62 -23.91
C ALA A 188 12.32 29.04 -23.28
N VAL A 189 12.11 29.16 -21.97
CA VAL A 189 12.05 30.44 -21.23
C VAL A 189 13.05 30.47 -20.06
N GLY A 190 14.04 29.56 -20.05
CA GLY A 190 15.06 29.46 -18.99
C GLY A 190 16.46 29.39 -19.55
#